data_AF-A0A914XA60-F1
#
_entry.id   AF-A0A914XA60-F1
#
_cell.length_a   1.000
_cell.length_b   1.000
_cell.length_c   1.000
_cell.angle_alpha   90.00
_cell.angle_beta   90.00
_cell.angle_gamma   90.00
#
_symmetry.space_group_name_H-M   'P 1'
#
loop_
_entity.id
_entity.type
_entity.pdbx_description
1 polymer ?
#
loop_
_entity_poly.entity_id
_entity_poly.type
_entity_poly.pdbx_seq_one_letter_code
_entity_poly.pdbx_strand_id
1 'polypeptide(L)'
;MVGSLIHRPSSPTNPAVRRLLSYLKGGSTDKEDDKWREKAVKSLVKKLKKSKMLDELEKALSTADTHTECITILRSLDGRLQVS
;
A
#
# COMPACT_ATOMS: atom_id res chain seq x y z
N MET A 1 -5.19 14.44 -23.67
CA MET A 1 -4.56 13.17 -23.24
C MET A 1 -3.80 13.46 -21.95
N VAL A 2 -4.40 13.19 -20.79
CA VAL A 2 -3.73 13.45 -19.51
C VAL A 2 -2.70 12.36 -19.24
N GLY A 3 -1.46 12.61 -19.66
CA GLY A 3 -0.31 11.76 -19.34
C GLY A 3 -0.10 11.77 -17.82
N SER A 4 -0.54 10.71 -17.15
CA SER A 4 -0.23 10.50 -15.74
C SER A 4 1.26 10.22 -15.63
N LEU A 5 2.01 11.18 -15.07
CA LEU A 5 3.40 11.06 -14.70
C LEU A 5 3.52 10.02 -13.59
N ILE A 6 3.71 8.76 -13.95
CA ILE A 6 4.05 7.69 -13.02
C ILE A 6 5.50 7.90 -12.62
N HIS A 7 5.72 8.72 -11.60
CA HIS A 7 7.04 8.87 -10.97
C HIS A 7 7.47 7.48 -10.51
N ARG A 8 8.53 6.95 -11.11
CA ARG A 8 8.99 5.58 -10.92
C ARG A 8 10.19 5.60 -9.97
N PRO A 9 10.04 5.39 -8.65
CA PRO A 9 11.20 5.25 -7.78
C PRO A 9 11.89 3.90 -8.05
N SER A 10 13.16 4.01 -8.43
CA SER A 10 14.12 2.92 -8.55
C SER A 10 14.75 2.68 -7.18
N SER A 11 14.31 1.63 -6.48
CA SER A 11 14.97 1.11 -5.27
C SER A 11 14.50 -0.34 -5.03
N PRO A 12 15.34 -1.26 -4.49
CA PRO A 12 14.99 -2.65 -4.24
C PRO A 12 14.07 -2.78 -3.02
N THR A 13 12.83 -2.29 -3.14
CA THR A 13 11.76 -2.52 -2.17
C THR A 13 10.82 -3.59 -2.71
N ASN A 14 10.29 -4.42 -1.80
CA ASN A 14 9.47 -5.61 -2.10
C ASN A 14 8.48 -5.30 -3.26
N PRO A 15 8.38 -6.13 -4.32
CA PRO A 15 7.59 -5.79 -5.51
C PRO A 15 6.14 -5.44 -5.19
N ALA A 16 5.55 -6.10 -4.18
CA ALA A 16 4.21 -5.78 -3.66
C ALA A 16 4.12 -4.35 -3.10
N VAL A 17 5.12 -3.89 -2.31
CA VAL A 17 5.14 -2.53 -1.74
C VAL A 17 5.21 -1.48 -2.85
N ARG A 18 6.05 -1.71 -3.87
CA ARG A 18 6.18 -0.79 -5.01
C ARG A 18 4.88 -0.68 -5.81
N ARG A 19 4.19 -1.79 -6.04
CA ARG A 19 2.89 -1.80 -6.72
C ARG A 19 1.83 -1.09 -5.89
N LEU A 20 1.73 -1.39 -4.60
CA LEU A 20 0.83 -0.73 -3.65
C LEU A 20 1.01 0.79 -3.63
N LEU A 21 2.26 1.27 -3.56
CA LEU A 21 2.56 2.69 -3.64
C LEU A 21 2.11 3.33 -4.96
N SER A 22 2.24 2.60 -6.08
CA SER A 22 1.77 3.07 -7.39
C SER A 22 0.25 3.19 -7.49
N TYR A 23 -0.52 2.44 -6.69
CA TYR A 23 -1.99 2.55 -6.65
C TYR A 23 -2.47 3.74 -5.80
N LEU A 24 -1.63 4.28 -4.90
CA LEU A 24 -2.00 5.42 -4.09
C LEU A 24 -2.06 6.70 -4.96
N LYS A 25 -3.24 7.00 -5.50
CA LYS A 25 -3.48 8.16 -6.35
C LYS A 25 -3.50 9.45 -5.52
N GLY A 26 -2.36 10.12 -5.46
CA GLY A 26 -2.17 11.36 -4.70
C GLY A 26 -0.70 11.73 -4.72
N GLY A 27 -0.33 12.68 -5.58
CA GLY A 27 1.01 13.24 -5.63
C GLY A 27 1.12 14.38 -4.62
N SER A 28 1.35 14.05 -3.35
CA SER A 28 1.88 15.03 -2.41
C SER A 28 3.28 15.40 -2.91
N THR A 29 3.53 16.68 -3.18
CA THR A 29 4.85 17.17 -3.66
C THR A 29 5.95 17.04 -2.60
N ASP A 30 5.56 16.71 -1.37
CA ASP A 30 6.44 16.61 -0.21
C ASP A 30 7.14 15.25 -0.10
N LYS A 31 8.47 15.31 -0.09
CA LYS A 31 9.36 14.15 0.11
C LYS A 31 9.17 13.46 1.46
N GLU A 32 8.67 14.18 2.47
CA GLU A 32 8.36 13.58 3.79
C GLU A 32 7.14 12.66 3.72
N ASP A 33 6.14 13.03 2.92
CA ASP A 33 4.92 12.25 2.73
C ASP A 33 5.25 10.92 2.04
N ASP A 34 6.14 10.94 1.05
CA ASP A 34 6.57 9.73 0.33
C ASP A 34 7.25 8.71 1.25
N LYS A 35 8.12 9.19 2.16
CA LYS A 35 8.73 8.35 3.19
C LYS A 35 7.69 7.76 4.14
N TRP A 36 6.70 8.55 4.57
CA TRP A 36 5.65 8.06 5.46
C TRP A 36 4.78 7.01 4.76
N ARG A 37 4.42 7.24 3.49
CA ARG A 37 3.66 6.30 2.65
C ARG A 37 4.39 4.98 2.48
N GLU A 38 5.70 5.00 2.22
CA GLU A 38 6.49 3.77 2.13
C GLU A 38 6.47 2.99 3.45
N LYS A 39 6.63 3.67 4.60
CA LYS A 39 6.56 3.02 5.92
C LYS A 39 5.17 2.46 6.23
N ALA A 40 4.11 3.17 5.83
CA ALA A 40 2.72 2.73 5.98
C ALA A 40 2.48 1.44 5.19
N VAL A 41 2.81 1.46 3.90
CA VAL A 41 2.64 0.30 3.01
C VAL A 41 3.50 -0.87 3.46
N LYS A 42 4.75 -0.64 3.86
CA LYS A 42 5.65 -1.69 4.36
C LYS A 42 5.12 -2.36 5.62
N SER A 43 4.57 -1.58 6.56
CA SER A 43 3.93 -2.09 7.78
C SER A 43 2.66 -2.88 7.46
N LEU A 44 1.84 -2.39 6.52
CA LEU A 44 0.64 -3.07 6.06
C LEU A 44 1.00 -4.43 5.42
N VAL A 45 1.91 -4.44 4.44
CA VAL A 45 2.41 -5.65 3.76
C VAL A 45 2.94 -6.67 4.76
N LYS A 46 3.68 -6.22 5.79
CA LYS A 46 4.22 -7.11 6.84
C LYS A 46 3.09 -7.75 7.67
N LYS A 47 2.03 -7.01 7.98
CA LYS A 47 0.84 -7.53 8.67
C LYS A 47 0.06 -8.51 7.79
N LEU A 48 -0.17 -8.17 6.53
CA LEU A 48 -0.92 -9.01 5.60
C LEU A 48 -0.19 -10.29 5.21
N LYS A 49 1.15 -10.27 5.16
CA LYS A 49 1.95 -11.50 4.99
C LYS A 49 1.74 -12.50 6.12
N LYS A 50 1.52 -12.05 7.37
CA LYS A 50 1.20 -12.95 8.49
C LYS A 50 -0.19 -13.58 8.32
N SER A 51 -1.17 -12.81 7.86
CA SER A 51 -2.54 -13.27 7.64
C SER A 51 -2.75 -13.93 6.26
N LYS A 52 -1.71 -14.08 5.42
CA LYS A 52 -1.79 -14.56 4.03
C LYS A 52 -2.79 -13.82 3.13
N MET A 53 -3.12 -12.57 3.45
CA MET A 53 -4.12 -11.74 2.74
C MET A 53 -3.50 -10.77 1.72
N LEU A 54 -2.17 -10.85 1.52
CA LEU A 54 -1.47 -9.96 0.60
C LEU A 54 -1.88 -10.18 -0.85
N ASP A 55 -2.08 -11.45 -1.25
CA ASP A 55 -2.45 -11.81 -2.61
C ASP A 55 -3.81 -11.21 -2.99
N GLU A 56 -4.79 -11.38 -2.09
CA GLU A 56 -6.13 -10.82 -2.26
C GLU A 56 -6.12 -9.29 -2.30
N LEU A 57 -5.25 -8.62 -1.53
CA LEU A 57 -5.08 -7.16 -1.63
C LEU A 57 -4.49 -6.75 -2.99
N GLU A 58 -3.47 -7.45 -3.50
CA GLU A 58 -2.90 -7.15 -4.82
C GLU A 58 -3.93 -7.36 -5.93
N LYS A 59 -4.71 -8.45 -5.83
CA LYS A 59 -5.80 -8.74 -6.76
C LYS A 59 -6.87 -7.65 -6.71
N ALA A 60 -7.36 -7.29 -5.52
CA ALA A 60 -8.38 -6.24 -5.33
C ALA A 60 -7.98 -4.90 -5.95
N LEU A 61 -6.72 -4.51 -5.78
CA LEU A 61 -6.21 -3.26 -6.36
C LEU A 61 -5.99 -3.38 -7.88
N SER A 62 -5.56 -4.55 -8.36
CA SER A 62 -5.33 -4.79 -9.78
C SER A 62 -6.63 -4.89 -10.58
N THR A 63 -7.66 -5.54 -10.04
CA THR A 63 -8.97 -5.68 -10.68
C THR A 63 -9.87 -4.48 -10.39
N ALA A 64 -9.53 -3.66 -9.39
CA ALA A 64 -10.37 -2.58 -8.89
C ALA A 64 -11.80 -3.05 -8.59
N ASP A 65 -11.92 -4.29 -8.10
CA ASP A 65 -13.18 -5.01 -7.99
C ASP A 65 -13.66 -5.04 -6.53
N THR A 66 -14.94 -4.70 -6.32
CA THR A 66 -15.55 -4.59 -4.99
C THR A 66 -16.02 -5.94 -4.42
N HIS A 67 -15.99 -7.02 -5.20
CA HIS A 67 -16.34 -8.38 -4.75
C HIS A 67 -15.14 -9.13 -4.13
N THR A 68 -14.00 -8.45 -3.95
CA THR A 68 -12.84 -9.05 -3.27
C THR A 68 -13.06 -9.26 -1.78
N GLU A 69 -12.38 -10.26 -1.22
CA GLU A 69 -12.53 -10.58 0.21
C GLU A 69 -12.00 -9.47 1.12
N CYS A 70 -12.56 -9.40 2.33
CA CYS A 70 -12.17 -8.40 3.31
C CYS A 70 -10.72 -8.59 3.77
N ILE A 71 -9.87 -7.60 3.51
CA ILE A 71 -8.49 -7.57 3.98
C ILE A 71 -8.46 -7.20 5.47
N THR A 72 -8.31 -8.18 6.35
CA THR A 72 -8.33 -7.97 7.80
C THR A 72 -6.94 -7.67 8.37
N ILE A 73 -6.88 -6.68 9.27
CA ILE A 73 -5.70 -6.35 10.06
C ILE A 73 -6.05 -6.44 11.55
N LEU A 74 -5.13 -7.01 12.34
CA LEU A 74 -5.31 -7.09 13.79
C LEU A 74 -5.45 -5.68 14.37
N ARG A 75 -6.55 -5.47 15.09
CA ARG A 75 -6.88 -4.22 15.75
C ARG A 75 -6.04 -4.07 17.01
N SER A 76 -5.37 -2.93 17.17
CA SER A 76 -4.73 -2.55 18.44
C SER A 76 -5.80 -2.32 19.51
N LEU A 77 -5.45 -2.43 20.80
CA LEU A 77 -6.40 -2.20 21.90
C LEU A 77 -7.04 -0.80 21.86
N ASP A 78 -6.27 0.22 21.47
CA ASP A 78 -6.75 1.60 21.26
C ASP A 78 -7.38 1.83 19.88
N GLY A 79 -7.37 0.84 18.99
CA GLY A 79 -7.91 0.96 17.62
C GLY A 79 -7.04 1.77 16.65
N ARG A 80 -5.97 2.42 17.11
CA ARG A 80 -5.04 3.15 16.23
C ARG A 80 -4.04 2.24 15.53
N LEU A 81 -3.75 2.58 14.28
CA LEU A 81 -2.65 2.03 13.50
C LEU A 81 -1.54 3.09 13.41
N GLN A 82 -0.58 3.04 14.33
CA GLN A 82 0.56 3.95 14.30
C GLN A 82 1.56 3.53 13.22
N VAL A 83 1.88 4.45 12.32
CA VAL A 83 2.94 4.32 11.33
C VAL A 83 4.02 5.32 11.69
N SER A 84 5.20 4.83 12.07
CA SER A 84 6.40 5.62 12.38
C SER A 84 7.45 5.43 11.31
#